data_AF-A0A074WAG1-F1
#
_entry.id   AF-A0A074WAG1-F1
#
_cell.length_a   1.000
_cell.length_b   1.000
_cell.length_c   1.000
_cell.angle_alpha   90.00
_cell.angle_beta   90.00
_cell.angle_gamma   90.00
#
_symmetry.space_group_name_H-M   'P 1'
#
loop_
_entity.id
_entity.type
_entity.pdbx_description
1 polymer ?
#
loop_
_entity_poly.entity_id
_entity_poly.type
_entity_poly.pdbx_seq_one_letter_code
_entity_poly.pdbx_strand_id
1 'polypeptide(L)'
;GRPAEDTEELYEKALARFPGVFLEYHLSHNAVVADRTQPTVISGIPRSLLQGILTARILRGDAKNAYLTLDTTARLFPTRIPTRFVTLFVQERPLDEAYKVFMLACQAGATPGHDALKIFLTRLRKVAAAKPLEHAAMLRAMIMVSYAHTASGAPLHNKSLTELVVGITSLLKDDAYTRMSSEQLRPITNAISNLLSDLFSVWASQGSPPATASFNSMIANLAGRGRRRDVIDHALEAMDHYNLKPNTVTFRSILAAAGDMSDPEGIRSAWTDLVANRIEKGAALELVDWQNLLNATRRINDPEYLRQQLSNFEHIVSPYILDRMNNNLKSENFSRQLHPNKMPSSDDLETVAKTMKVLELIKQDIAYMSENAHVGRNFYAEPLPLHLLNRSSVYTNVPEEYIRTVYDEMTTDSSATLDILPPSPSEPRPDVEAEADTETEAKEQQQAPAMSPTGYPLDELRYQNWRAVNELLFDAKQYDKEYMDAVDEAIKRSVPPPSRNTELSHAPKLDEFVGLSDLATSSTNTTQSDVSEDKHKITLDEFREKIFELRGRKA
;
A
#
# COMPACT_ATOMS: atom_id res chain seq x y z
N GLY A 1 20.27 19.32 11.78
CA GLY A 1 20.58 18.10 12.55
C GLY A 1 22.08 17.96 12.66
N ARG A 2 22.60 17.18 13.62
CA ARG A 2 24.03 16.83 13.61
C ARG A 2 24.38 16.15 12.27
N PRO A 3 25.60 16.32 11.74
CA PRO A 3 26.08 15.53 10.60
C PRO A 3 25.86 14.05 10.85
N ALA A 4 25.44 13.32 9.82
CA ALA A 4 25.16 11.89 9.96
C ALA A 4 26.43 11.06 10.14
N GLU A 5 27.61 11.60 9.79
CA GLU A 5 28.90 11.03 10.18
C GLU A 5 29.04 11.03 11.71
N ASP A 6 28.79 12.15 12.39
CA ASP A 6 28.79 12.20 13.86
C ASP A 6 27.76 11.27 14.49
N THR A 7 26.65 10.99 13.79
CA THR A 7 25.57 10.13 14.29
C THR A 7 25.89 8.64 14.10
N GLU A 8 26.49 8.28 12.96
CA GLU A 8 27.04 6.93 12.70
C GLU A 8 28.26 6.68 13.61
N GLU A 9 29.14 7.66 13.82
CA GLU A 9 30.26 7.53 14.75
C GLU A 9 29.79 7.39 16.21
N LEU A 10 28.76 8.15 16.62
CA LEU A 10 28.14 7.98 17.93
C LEU A 10 27.47 6.60 18.07
N TYR A 11 26.95 6.06 16.97
CA TYR A 11 26.36 4.73 16.90
C TYR A 11 27.42 3.63 16.98
N GLU A 12 28.49 3.69 16.19
CA GLU A 12 29.64 2.78 16.26
C GLU A 12 30.23 2.77 17.68
N LYS A 13 30.41 3.97 18.27
CA LYS A 13 30.82 4.10 19.69
C LYS A 13 29.83 3.47 20.65
N ALA A 14 28.52 3.59 20.40
CA ALA A 14 27.50 2.97 21.23
C ALA A 14 27.52 1.44 21.12
N LEU A 15 27.73 0.88 19.93
CA LEU A 15 27.87 -0.55 19.70
C LEU A 15 29.10 -1.14 20.40
N ALA A 16 30.23 -0.43 20.35
CA ALA A 16 31.47 -0.84 21.01
C ALA A 16 31.40 -0.75 22.55
N ARG A 17 30.49 0.08 23.09
CA ARG A 17 30.39 0.37 24.53
C ARG A 17 29.66 -0.69 25.35
N PHE A 18 29.12 -1.75 24.75
CA PHE A 18 28.48 -2.86 25.48
C PHE A 18 29.39 -4.10 25.46
N PRO A 19 30.38 -4.21 26.36
CA PRO A 19 31.31 -5.33 26.37
C PRO A 19 30.56 -6.58 26.87
N GLY A 20 30.78 -7.72 26.20
CA GLY A 20 30.22 -9.02 26.59
C GLY A 20 29.05 -9.52 25.74
N VAL A 21 28.43 -8.68 24.91
CA VAL A 21 27.30 -9.06 24.03
C VAL A 21 27.69 -9.06 22.54
N PHE A 22 28.86 -8.50 22.18
CA PHE A 22 29.37 -8.48 20.79
C PHE A 22 28.35 -7.88 19.79
N LEU A 23 27.63 -6.83 20.21
CA LEU A 23 26.53 -6.21 19.45
C LEU A 23 26.96 -5.65 18.10
N GLU A 24 28.19 -5.13 18.01
CA GLU A 24 28.79 -4.62 16.77
C GLU A 24 28.81 -5.69 15.67
N TYR A 25 29.20 -6.92 16.02
CA TYR A 25 29.13 -8.04 15.09
C TYR A 25 27.68 -8.37 14.76
N HIS A 26 26.85 -8.67 15.75
CA HIS A 26 25.49 -9.16 15.49
C HIS A 26 24.62 -8.20 14.69
N LEU A 27 24.84 -6.88 14.83
CA LEU A 27 24.13 -5.84 14.09
C LEU A 27 24.80 -5.45 12.78
N SER A 28 25.98 -5.98 12.48
CA SER A 28 26.57 -5.88 11.16
C SER A 28 25.67 -6.56 10.13
N HIS A 29 25.55 -5.94 8.96
CA HIS A 29 24.81 -6.51 7.83
C HIS A 29 25.46 -7.78 7.26
N ASN A 30 26.66 -8.13 7.73
CA ASN A 30 27.44 -9.28 7.30
C ASN A 30 27.49 -10.41 8.34
N ALA A 31 26.88 -10.25 9.51
CA ALA A 31 26.96 -11.28 10.53
C ALA A 31 26.16 -12.53 10.19
N VAL A 32 26.79 -13.67 10.45
CA VAL A 32 26.21 -15.00 10.36
C VAL A 32 25.32 -15.26 11.58
N VAL A 33 24.30 -16.10 11.39
CA VAL A 33 23.46 -16.62 12.49
C VAL A 33 23.86 -18.08 12.70
N ALA A 34 24.16 -18.46 13.96
CA ALA A 34 24.64 -19.79 14.31
C ALA A 34 23.72 -20.92 13.82
N ASP A 35 22.40 -20.76 14.01
CA ASP A 35 21.38 -21.66 13.47
C ASP A 35 20.28 -20.86 12.78
N ARG A 36 20.12 -21.07 11.47
CA ARG A 36 19.13 -20.37 10.63
C ARG A 36 17.72 -20.92 10.83
N THR A 37 17.61 -22.17 11.27
CA THR A 37 16.32 -22.86 11.47
C THR A 37 15.63 -22.44 12.76
N GLN A 38 16.36 -21.78 13.67
CA GLN A 38 15.87 -21.41 15.00
C GLN A 38 15.72 -19.88 15.18
N PRO A 39 14.89 -19.45 16.13
CA PRO A 39 14.82 -18.05 16.53
C PRO A 39 16.16 -17.57 17.11
N THR A 40 16.58 -16.37 16.72
CA THR A 40 17.83 -15.79 17.24
C THR A 40 17.61 -15.25 18.65
N VAL A 41 18.34 -15.79 19.64
CA VAL A 41 18.32 -15.33 21.02
C VAL A 41 19.63 -14.60 21.33
N ILE A 42 19.63 -13.28 21.17
CA ILE A 42 20.75 -12.42 21.59
C ILE A 42 20.23 -11.45 22.64
N SER A 43 20.77 -11.56 23.85
CA SER A 43 20.46 -10.66 24.97
C SER A 43 20.83 -9.22 24.60
N GLY A 44 20.02 -8.23 24.99
CA GLY A 44 20.43 -6.82 24.94
C GLY A 44 20.35 -6.10 23.61
N ILE A 45 19.89 -6.70 22.49
CA ILE A 45 19.66 -5.95 21.24
C ILE A 45 18.42 -5.05 21.38
N PRO A 46 18.55 -3.71 21.43
CA PRO A 46 17.40 -2.83 21.56
C PRO A 46 16.73 -2.67 20.19
N ARG A 47 15.52 -3.18 19.99
CA ARG A 47 14.76 -2.96 18.73
C ARG A 47 14.53 -1.49 18.43
N SER A 48 14.44 -0.66 19.46
CA SER A 48 14.35 0.81 19.35
C SER A 48 15.60 1.42 18.71
N LEU A 49 16.78 0.84 18.93
CA LEU A 49 18.03 1.28 18.31
C LEU A 49 17.99 1.01 16.81
N LEU A 50 17.64 -0.21 16.39
CA LEU A 50 17.47 -0.56 14.97
C LEU A 50 16.45 0.36 14.28
N GLN A 51 15.36 0.69 14.96
CA GLN A 51 14.37 1.65 14.46
C GLN A 51 14.93 3.07 14.30
N GLY A 52 15.71 3.54 15.27
CA GLY A 52 16.37 4.85 15.21
C GLY A 52 17.32 4.95 14.02
N ILE A 53 18.15 3.93 13.82
CA ILE A 53 19.12 3.83 12.71
C ILE A 53 18.40 3.85 11.36
N LEU A 54 17.39 3.00 11.19
CA LEU A 54 16.60 2.98 9.95
C LEU A 54 15.97 4.35 9.68
N THR A 55 15.38 4.96 10.70
CA THR A 55 14.72 6.28 10.57
C THR A 55 15.71 7.33 10.08
N ALA A 56 16.91 7.38 10.66
CA ALA A 56 17.94 8.32 10.24
C ALA A 56 18.39 8.08 8.78
N ARG A 57 18.61 6.82 8.40
CA ARG A 57 19.06 6.43 7.05
C ARG A 57 18.02 6.75 5.98
N ILE A 58 16.76 6.36 6.20
CA ILE A 58 15.65 6.65 5.28
C ILE A 58 15.46 8.16 5.11
N LEU A 59 15.41 8.94 6.21
CA LEU A 59 15.15 10.38 6.13
C LEU A 59 16.31 11.17 5.52
N ARG A 60 17.54 10.64 5.55
CA ARG A 60 18.69 11.20 4.81
C ARG A 60 18.68 10.80 3.33
N GLY A 61 17.86 9.81 2.96
CA GLY A 61 17.82 9.26 1.62
C GLY A 61 18.96 8.28 1.33
N ASP A 62 19.57 7.69 2.36
CA ASP A 62 20.53 6.59 2.27
C ASP A 62 19.78 5.25 2.18
N ALA A 63 19.27 4.96 0.98
CA ALA A 63 18.42 3.82 0.74
C ALA A 63 19.17 2.50 0.96
N LYS A 64 20.41 2.41 0.45
CA LYS A 64 21.25 1.23 0.57
C LYS A 64 21.38 0.78 2.02
N ASN A 65 21.83 1.67 2.90
CA ASN A 65 22.05 1.30 4.30
C ASN A 65 20.73 1.12 5.05
N ALA A 66 19.63 1.76 4.63
CA ALA A 66 18.30 1.48 5.17
C ALA A 66 17.84 0.06 4.86
N TYR A 67 18.02 -0.41 3.62
CA TYR A 67 17.70 -1.80 3.24
C TYR A 67 18.61 -2.81 3.94
N LEU A 68 19.89 -2.50 4.15
CA LEU A 68 20.78 -3.35 4.96
C LEU A 68 20.34 -3.40 6.44
N THR A 69 19.77 -2.32 6.99
CA THR A 69 19.13 -2.34 8.32
C THR A 69 17.87 -3.21 8.34
N LEU A 70 17.08 -3.19 7.26
CA LEU A 70 15.91 -4.07 7.10
C LEU A 70 16.34 -5.54 7.03
N ASP A 71 17.37 -5.88 6.24
CA ASP A 71 17.97 -7.22 6.17
C ASP A 71 18.47 -7.69 7.54
N THR A 72 19.22 -6.83 8.24
CA THR A 72 19.68 -7.12 9.61
C THR A 72 18.52 -7.41 10.55
N THR A 73 17.44 -6.64 10.46
CA THR A 73 16.22 -6.87 11.26
C THR A 73 15.53 -8.16 10.88
N ALA A 74 15.35 -8.45 9.60
CA ALA A 74 14.73 -9.69 9.11
C ALA A 74 15.60 -10.92 9.42
N ARG A 75 16.92 -10.77 9.49
CA ARG A 75 17.84 -11.79 9.95
C ARG A 75 17.71 -11.99 11.46
N LEU A 76 17.71 -10.97 12.28
CA LEU A 76 17.65 -11.18 13.74
C LEU A 76 16.24 -11.54 14.23
N PHE A 77 15.21 -11.03 13.57
CA PHE A 77 13.80 -11.11 13.97
C PHE A 77 12.90 -11.42 12.75
N PRO A 78 13.04 -12.60 12.12
CA PRO A 78 12.42 -12.91 10.83
C PRO A 78 10.90 -12.78 10.80
N THR A 79 10.22 -12.92 11.94
CA THR A 79 8.75 -12.83 12.05
C THR A 79 8.26 -11.55 12.74
N ARG A 80 9.16 -10.66 13.14
CA ARG A 80 8.83 -9.49 13.99
C ARG A 80 9.43 -8.20 13.45
N ILE A 81 9.17 -7.94 12.17
CA ILE A 81 9.53 -6.66 11.54
C ILE A 81 8.73 -5.54 12.20
N PRO A 82 9.38 -4.50 12.78
CA PRO A 82 8.65 -3.45 13.48
C PRO A 82 7.73 -2.66 12.54
N THR A 83 6.50 -2.39 12.97
CA THR A 83 5.50 -1.64 12.19
C THR A 83 6.00 -0.29 11.66
N ARG A 84 6.84 0.41 12.45
CA ARG A 84 7.42 1.69 12.06
C ARG A 84 8.36 1.57 10.86
N PHE A 85 9.04 0.43 10.68
CA PHE A 85 9.90 0.18 9.51
C PHE A 85 9.05 0.24 8.25
N VAL A 86 8.01 -0.61 8.22
CA VAL A 86 7.09 -0.69 7.09
C VAL A 86 6.47 0.67 6.79
N THR A 87 6.05 1.40 7.84
CA THR A 87 5.46 2.74 7.68
C THR A 87 6.43 3.72 7.02
N LEU A 88 7.70 3.73 7.42
CA LEU A 88 8.72 4.62 6.84
C LEU A 88 8.99 4.30 5.37
N PHE A 89 9.16 3.01 5.02
CA PHE A 89 9.32 2.60 3.63
C PHE A 89 8.09 2.97 2.77
N VAL A 90 6.89 2.74 3.31
CA VAL A 90 5.61 3.13 2.68
C VAL A 90 5.42 4.65 2.56
N GLN A 91 6.15 5.47 3.30
CA GLN A 91 6.06 6.93 3.19
C GLN A 91 7.13 7.50 2.26
N GLU A 92 8.35 7.00 2.37
CA GLU A 92 9.55 7.69 1.86
C GLU A 92 10.13 7.06 0.58
N ARG A 93 9.74 5.82 0.24
CA ARG A 93 10.31 5.10 -0.92
C ARG A 93 9.32 4.98 -2.09
N PRO A 94 9.81 4.79 -3.34
CA PRO A 94 9.01 4.48 -4.51
C PRO A 94 7.93 3.41 -4.26
N LEU A 95 6.81 3.49 -4.97
CA LEU A 95 5.62 2.72 -4.63
C LEU A 95 5.79 1.21 -4.84
N ASP A 96 6.64 0.79 -5.77
CA ASP A 96 7.02 -0.59 -6.02
C ASP A 96 7.94 -1.15 -4.92
N GLU A 97 8.95 -0.39 -4.49
CA GLU A 97 9.78 -0.74 -3.32
C GLU A 97 8.92 -0.86 -2.05
N ALA A 98 8.01 0.10 -1.84
CA ALA A 98 7.07 0.10 -0.73
C ALA A 98 6.13 -1.12 -0.76
N TYR A 99 5.64 -1.50 -1.95
CA TYR A 99 4.83 -2.71 -2.13
C TYR A 99 5.58 -3.95 -1.67
N LYS A 100 6.82 -4.14 -2.16
CA LYS A 100 7.64 -5.30 -1.82
C LYS A 100 7.92 -5.38 -0.32
N VAL A 101 8.29 -4.26 0.32
CA VAL A 101 8.51 -4.22 1.79
C VAL A 101 7.24 -4.51 2.59
N PHE A 102 6.09 -3.98 2.17
CA PHE A 102 4.82 -4.24 2.84
C PHE A 102 4.43 -5.71 2.74
N MET A 103 4.51 -6.28 1.54
CA MET A 103 4.17 -7.69 1.30
C MET A 103 5.14 -8.64 2.01
N LEU A 104 6.44 -8.33 2.02
CA LEU A 104 7.45 -9.07 2.79
C LEU A 104 7.10 -9.10 4.28
N ALA A 105 6.71 -7.97 4.85
CA ALA A 105 6.31 -7.91 6.25
C ALA A 105 5.07 -8.78 6.54
N CYS A 106 4.05 -8.71 5.69
CA CYS A 106 2.87 -9.56 5.82
C CYS A 106 3.20 -11.05 5.66
N GLN A 107 4.07 -11.40 4.70
CA GLN A 107 4.53 -12.77 4.47
C GLN A 107 5.33 -13.34 5.64
N ALA A 108 6.09 -12.50 6.35
CA ALA A 108 6.78 -12.87 7.57
C ALA A 108 5.85 -13.09 8.77
N GLY A 109 4.56 -12.78 8.64
CA GLY A 109 3.62 -12.75 9.77
C GLY A 109 3.81 -11.54 10.68
N ALA A 110 4.55 -10.51 10.23
CA ALA A 110 4.55 -9.22 10.89
C ALA A 110 3.24 -8.50 10.55
N THR A 111 2.75 -7.69 11.49
CA THR A 111 1.48 -6.97 11.35
C THR A 111 1.75 -5.47 11.13
N PRO A 112 1.80 -4.99 9.87
CA PRO A 112 1.80 -3.56 9.59
C PRO A 112 0.60 -2.87 10.26
N GLY A 113 0.78 -1.61 10.67
CA GLY A 113 -0.29 -0.84 11.33
C GLY A 113 -1.33 -0.36 10.32
N HIS A 114 -2.55 -0.09 10.79
CA HIS A 114 -3.64 0.38 9.92
C HIS A 114 -3.31 1.68 9.18
N ASP A 115 -2.52 2.57 9.80
CA ASP A 115 -2.08 3.81 9.15
C ASP A 115 -1.14 3.53 7.97
N ALA A 116 -0.26 2.53 8.07
CA ALA A 116 0.60 2.12 6.95
C ALA A 116 -0.25 1.59 5.79
N LEU A 117 -1.22 0.71 6.05
CA LEU A 117 -2.15 0.22 5.03
C LEU A 117 -2.91 1.38 4.38
N LYS A 118 -3.49 2.28 5.18
CA LYS A 118 -4.27 3.42 4.66
C LYS A 118 -3.41 4.35 3.79
N ILE A 119 -2.20 4.71 4.25
CA ILE A 119 -1.27 5.53 3.46
C ILE A 119 -0.94 4.81 2.15
N PHE A 120 -0.71 3.51 2.21
CA PHE A 120 -0.35 2.74 1.03
C PHE A 120 -1.49 2.67 0.01
N LEU A 121 -2.71 2.35 0.44
CA LEU A 121 -3.91 2.39 -0.40
C LEU A 121 -4.16 3.78 -0.99
N THR A 122 -3.89 4.84 -0.21
CA THR A 122 -3.97 6.23 -0.71
C THR A 122 -3.00 6.46 -1.86
N ARG A 123 -1.77 5.94 -1.77
CA ARG A 123 -0.75 6.08 -2.83
C ARG A 123 -1.13 5.28 -4.07
N LEU A 124 -1.57 4.01 -3.93
CA LEU A 124 -2.06 3.20 -5.04
C LEU A 124 -3.22 3.88 -5.78
N ARG A 125 -4.19 4.40 -5.03
CA ARG A 125 -5.34 5.14 -5.59
C ARG A 125 -4.94 6.39 -6.36
N LYS A 126 -3.89 7.11 -5.94
CA LYS A 126 -3.42 8.32 -6.63
C LYS A 126 -2.77 8.01 -7.98
N VAL A 127 -2.13 6.85 -8.10
CA VAL A 127 -1.52 6.39 -9.35
C VAL A 127 -2.55 5.79 -10.29
N ALA A 128 -3.68 5.29 -9.77
CA ALA A 128 -4.74 4.73 -10.59
C ALA A 128 -5.18 5.71 -11.67
N ALA A 129 -5.03 5.30 -12.93
CA ALA A 129 -5.36 6.11 -14.08
C ALA A 129 -6.89 6.30 -14.22
N ALA A 130 -7.29 7.28 -15.04
CA ALA A 130 -8.69 7.49 -15.38
C ALA A 130 -9.27 6.34 -16.23
N LYS A 131 -8.41 5.63 -16.99
CA LYS A 131 -8.83 4.54 -17.88
C LYS A 131 -9.10 3.25 -17.11
N PRO A 132 -10.21 2.53 -17.40
CA PRO A 132 -10.62 1.36 -16.61
C PRO A 132 -9.59 0.23 -16.49
N LEU A 133 -8.85 -0.08 -17.56
CA LEU A 133 -7.91 -1.21 -17.57
C LEU A 133 -6.65 -0.96 -16.72
N GLU A 134 -6.09 0.25 -16.79
CA GLU A 134 -4.96 0.67 -15.96
C GLU A 134 -5.39 0.85 -14.50
N HIS A 135 -6.63 1.30 -14.29
CA HIS A 135 -7.26 1.39 -12.97
C HIS A 135 -7.43 0.01 -12.32
N ALA A 136 -7.74 -1.01 -13.12
CA ALA A 136 -8.00 -2.37 -12.65
C ALA A 136 -6.81 -2.96 -11.89
N ALA A 137 -5.60 -2.90 -12.44
CA ALA A 137 -4.41 -3.45 -11.80
C ALA A 137 -4.16 -2.82 -10.42
N MET A 138 -4.38 -1.50 -10.29
CA MET A 138 -4.29 -0.82 -8.98
C MET A 138 -5.36 -1.26 -8.00
N LEU A 139 -6.61 -1.46 -8.42
CA LEU A 139 -7.66 -1.97 -7.53
C LEU A 139 -7.38 -3.40 -7.08
N ARG A 140 -6.91 -4.27 -7.98
CA ARG A 140 -6.49 -5.64 -7.63
C ARG A 140 -5.33 -5.61 -6.64
N ALA A 141 -4.35 -4.74 -6.84
CA ALA A 141 -3.25 -4.54 -5.89
C ALA A 141 -3.74 -4.04 -4.52
N MET A 142 -4.69 -3.11 -4.48
CA MET A 142 -5.29 -2.63 -3.23
C MET A 142 -6.00 -3.75 -2.45
N ILE A 143 -6.71 -4.64 -3.16
CA ILE A 143 -7.38 -5.81 -2.56
C ILE A 143 -6.33 -6.84 -2.09
N MET A 144 -5.33 -7.14 -2.90
CA MET A 144 -4.20 -8.03 -2.56
C MET A 144 -3.48 -7.58 -1.27
N VAL A 145 -3.16 -6.30 -1.18
CA VAL A 145 -2.49 -5.72 -0.01
C VAL A 145 -3.38 -5.77 1.23
N SER A 146 -4.69 -5.53 1.07
CA SER A 146 -5.66 -5.66 2.17
C SER A 146 -5.80 -7.11 2.65
N TYR A 147 -5.83 -8.06 1.71
CA TYR A 147 -5.83 -9.49 2.00
C TYR A 147 -4.56 -9.92 2.75
N ALA A 148 -3.38 -9.55 2.25
CA ALA A 148 -2.10 -9.84 2.89
C ALA A 148 -2.04 -9.29 4.32
N HIS A 149 -2.55 -8.08 4.52
CA HIS A 149 -2.65 -7.44 5.83
C HIS A 149 -3.53 -8.25 6.80
N THR A 150 -4.72 -8.67 6.37
CA THR A 150 -5.60 -9.51 7.19
C THR A 150 -5.02 -10.89 7.48
N ALA A 151 -4.48 -11.55 6.46
CA ALA A 151 -3.90 -12.88 6.58
C ALA A 151 -2.63 -12.90 7.46
N SER A 152 -1.92 -11.77 7.58
CA SER A 152 -0.83 -11.59 8.56
C SER A 152 -1.29 -11.51 10.02
N GLY A 153 -2.61 -11.46 10.27
CA GLY A 153 -3.20 -11.39 11.60
C GLY A 153 -3.61 -9.99 12.06
N ALA A 154 -3.50 -8.98 11.20
CA ALA A 154 -3.92 -7.61 11.53
C ALA A 154 -5.37 -7.35 11.08
N PRO A 155 -6.25 -6.79 11.92
CA PRO A 155 -7.62 -6.52 11.51
C PRO A 155 -7.68 -5.38 10.47
N LEU A 156 -8.76 -5.35 9.69
CA LEU A 156 -9.00 -4.24 8.77
C LEU A 156 -9.64 -3.05 9.50
N HIS A 157 -9.43 -1.84 8.99
CA HIS A 157 -10.03 -0.62 9.54
C HIS A 157 -10.89 0.09 8.49
N ASN A 158 -11.98 0.74 8.89
CA ASN A 158 -12.86 1.49 7.99
C ASN A 158 -12.15 2.60 7.15
N LYS A 159 -10.96 3.05 7.57
CA LYS A 159 -10.17 4.04 6.82
C LYS A 159 -9.58 3.43 5.56
N SER A 160 -9.12 2.17 5.59
CA SER A 160 -8.66 1.45 4.40
C SER A 160 -9.83 1.11 3.48
N LEU A 161 -11.00 0.76 4.04
CA LEU A 161 -12.23 0.58 3.28
C LEU A 161 -12.59 1.82 2.48
N THR A 162 -12.58 2.99 3.11
CA THR A 162 -12.90 4.26 2.43
C THR A 162 -12.01 4.49 1.20
N GLU A 163 -10.72 4.14 1.29
CA GLU A 163 -9.79 4.26 0.15
C GLU A 163 -10.18 3.35 -1.01
N LEU A 164 -10.56 2.10 -0.74
CA LEU A 164 -11.09 1.15 -1.74
C LEU A 164 -12.42 1.62 -2.35
N VAL A 165 -13.35 2.13 -1.54
CA VAL A 165 -14.63 2.68 -2.05
C VAL A 165 -14.37 3.82 -3.03
N VAL A 166 -13.47 4.75 -2.68
CA VAL A 166 -13.12 5.86 -3.58
C VAL A 166 -12.45 5.34 -4.85
N GLY A 167 -11.57 4.33 -4.74
CA GLY A 167 -10.96 3.66 -5.88
C GLY A 167 -12.00 3.07 -6.83
N ILE A 168 -12.84 2.15 -6.34
CA ILE A 168 -13.85 1.45 -7.14
C ILE A 168 -14.83 2.43 -7.77
N THR A 169 -15.35 3.40 -7.00
CA THR A 169 -16.29 4.41 -7.54
C THR A 169 -15.64 5.36 -8.54
N SER A 170 -14.30 5.48 -8.54
CA SER A 170 -13.59 6.28 -9.52
C SER A 170 -13.44 5.63 -10.90
N LEU A 171 -13.90 4.39 -11.08
CA LEU A 171 -14.11 3.82 -12.41
C LEU A 171 -15.10 4.66 -13.23
N LEU A 172 -16.03 5.38 -12.58
CA LEU A 172 -16.97 6.29 -13.25
C LEU A 172 -16.37 7.67 -13.59
N LYS A 173 -15.04 7.86 -13.44
CA LYS A 173 -14.38 9.11 -13.83
C LYS A 173 -14.04 9.22 -15.30
N ASP A 174 -14.13 8.12 -16.05
CA ASP A 174 -13.83 8.14 -17.49
C ASP A 174 -14.81 9.07 -18.24
N ASP A 175 -14.28 9.84 -19.18
CA ASP A 175 -15.04 10.78 -19.98
C ASP A 175 -16.13 10.09 -20.83
N ALA A 176 -15.97 8.80 -21.14
CA ALA A 176 -16.98 7.99 -21.82
C ALA A 176 -18.34 8.04 -21.10
N TYR A 177 -18.34 8.04 -19.76
CA TYR A 177 -19.57 8.01 -18.95
C TYR A 177 -20.29 9.36 -18.90
N THR A 178 -19.58 10.46 -19.13
CA THR A 178 -20.20 11.80 -19.11
C THR A 178 -21.26 11.99 -20.19
N ARG A 179 -21.16 11.22 -21.29
CA ARG A 179 -22.07 11.25 -22.43
C ARG A 179 -23.26 10.28 -22.34
N MET A 180 -23.26 9.38 -21.36
CA MET A 180 -24.26 8.31 -21.26
C MET A 180 -25.46 8.74 -20.42
N SER A 181 -26.65 8.22 -20.72
CA SER A 181 -27.84 8.44 -19.90
C SER A 181 -27.84 7.60 -18.60
N SER A 182 -28.72 7.93 -17.65
CA SER A 182 -28.87 7.17 -16.40
C SER A 182 -29.18 5.67 -16.65
N GLU A 183 -30.02 5.38 -17.65
CA GLU A 183 -30.36 3.98 -18.01
C GLU A 183 -29.17 3.22 -18.60
N GLN A 184 -28.28 3.89 -19.33
CA GLN A 184 -27.06 3.28 -19.87
C GLN A 184 -26.02 3.02 -18.78
N LEU A 185 -25.96 3.89 -17.75
CA LEU A 185 -25.04 3.74 -16.62
C LEU A 185 -25.54 2.74 -15.56
N ARG A 186 -26.85 2.48 -15.51
CA ARG A 186 -27.51 1.60 -14.53
C ARG A 186 -26.81 0.23 -14.34
N PRO A 187 -26.42 -0.52 -15.39
CA PRO A 187 -25.73 -1.80 -15.21
C PRO A 187 -24.39 -1.66 -14.48
N ILE A 188 -23.57 -0.66 -14.85
CA ILE A 188 -22.28 -0.40 -14.22
C ILE A 188 -22.47 0.05 -12.77
N THR A 189 -23.40 0.97 -12.53
CA THR A 189 -23.65 1.48 -11.18
C THR A 189 -24.16 0.38 -10.24
N ASN A 190 -25.01 -0.52 -10.74
CA ASN A 190 -25.51 -1.64 -9.96
C ASN A 190 -24.40 -2.64 -9.66
N ALA A 191 -23.53 -2.94 -10.63
CA ALA A 191 -22.37 -3.80 -10.42
C ALA A 191 -21.41 -3.19 -9.37
N ILE A 192 -21.14 -1.89 -9.43
CA ILE A 192 -20.34 -1.20 -8.41
C ILE A 192 -21.03 -1.24 -7.05
N SER A 193 -22.33 -0.96 -6.94
CA SER A 193 -23.06 -1.03 -5.66
C SER A 193 -22.94 -2.42 -5.02
N ASN A 194 -23.12 -3.49 -5.81
CA ASN A 194 -23.00 -4.86 -5.31
C ASN A 194 -21.59 -5.16 -4.79
N LEU A 195 -20.54 -4.76 -5.53
CA LEU A 195 -19.16 -4.87 -5.07
C LEU A 195 -18.91 -4.14 -3.75
N LEU A 196 -19.47 -2.94 -3.59
CA LEU A 196 -19.32 -2.17 -2.35
C LEU A 196 -20.03 -2.86 -1.19
N SER A 197 -21.21 -3.46 -1.41
CA SER A 197 -21.91 -4.26 -0.40
C SER A 197 -21.11 -5.50 0.01
N ASP A 198 -20.52 -6.21 -0.94
CA ASP A 198 -19.64 -7.35 -0.66
C ASP A 198 -18.43 -6.90 0.17
N LEU A 199 -17.79 -5.78 -0.23
CA LEU A 199 -16.65 -5.22 0.48
C LEU A 199 -17.00 -4.74 1.90
N PHE A 200 -18.18 -4.14 2.10
CA PHE A 200 -18.67 -3.76 3.43
C PHE A 200 -18.88 -4.98 4.31
N SER A 201 -19.34 -6.09 3.74
CA SER A 201 -19.54 -7.35 4.47
C SER A 201 -18.21 -7.94 4.92
N VAL A 202 -17.17 -7.89 4.08
CA VAL A 202 -15.79 -8.29 4.44
C VAL A 202 -15.25 -7.45 5.60
N TRP A 203 -15.42 -6.13 5.56
CA TRP A 203 -14.91 -5.26 6.63
C TRP A 203 -15.74 -5.37 7.93
N ALA A 204 -17.05 -5.54 7.82
CA ALA A 204 -17.93 -5.74 8.97
C ALA A 204 -17.63 -7.07 9.69
N SER A 205 -17.32 -8.15 8.95
CA SER A 205 -16.95 -9.44 9.56
C SER A 205 -15.63 -9.36 10.34
N GLN A 206 -14.76 -8.40 10.01
CA GLN A 206 -13.52 -8.09 10.74
C GLN A 206 -13.72 -7.07 11.87
N GLY A 207 -14.96 -6.73 12.23
CA GLY A 207 -15.29 -5.80 13.31
C GLY A 207 -15.07 -4.32 12.96
N SER A 208 -14.92 -3.98 11.67
CA SER A 208 -14.73 -2.59 11.22
C SER A 208 -15.72 -2.19 10.14
N PRO A 209 -17.01 -1.98 10.48
CA PRO A 209 -18.05 -1.63 9.52
C PRO A 209 -17.76 -0.31 8.79
N PRO A 210 -18.43 -0.06 7.64
CA PRO A 210 -18.27 1.19 6.88
C PRO A 210 -18.51 2.42 7.75
N ALA A 211 -17.73 3.48 7.50
CA ALA A 211 -17.89 4.78 8.15
C ALA A 211 -18.66 5.75 7.25
N THR A 212 -19.11 6.87 7.82
CA THR A 212 -19.79 7.95 7.06
C THR A 212 -19.00 8.39 5.82
N ALA A 213 -17.66 8.35 5.86
CA ALA A 213 -16.81 8.71 4.72
C ALA A 213 -16.96 7.75 3.52
N SER A 214 -17.20 6.46 3.75
CA SER A 214 -17.47 5.47 2.69
C SER A 214 -18.77 5.82 1.96
N PHE A 215 -19.84 6.09 2.71
CA PHE A 215 -21.13 6.47 2.15
C PHE A 215 -21.10 7.82 1.44
N ASN A 216 -20.39 8.81 2.00
CA ASN A 216 -20.19 10.10 1.33
C ASN A 216 -19.50 9.93 -0.04
N SER A 217 -18.54 9.02 -0.14
CA SER A 217 -17.86 8.69 -1.39
C SER A 217 -18.79 8.00 -2.39
N MET A 218 -19.65 7.09 -1.91
CA MET A 218 -20.68 6.45 -2.72
C MET A 218 -21.71 7.48 -3.24
N ILE A 219 -22.19 8.39 -2.39
CA ILE A 219 -23.10 9.47 -2.81
C ILE A 219 -22.45 10.36 -3.88
N ALA A 220 -21.26 10.90 -3.59
CA ALA A 220 -20.62 11.85 -4.51
C ALA A 220 -20.21 11.20 -5.84
N ASN A 221 -19.61 10.02 -5.81
CA ASN A 221 -19.03 9.40 -7.02
C ASN A 221 -19.99 8.44 -7.71
N LEU A 222 -20.70 7.58 -6.98
CA LEU A 222 -21.59 6.57 -7.58
C LEU A 222 -22.95 7.16 -7.94
N ALA A 223 -23.63 7.83 -7.01
CA ALA A 223 -24.94 8.43 -7.28
C ALA A 223 -24.83 9.61 -8.24
N GLY A 224 -23.90 10.54 -7.97
CA GLY A 224 -23.67 11.73 -8.78
C GLY A 224 -23.31 11.40 -10.24
N ARG A 225 -22.21 10.67 -10.44
CA ARG A 225 -21.72 10.37 -11.80
C ARG A 225 -22.56 9.30 -12.49
N GLY A 226 -23.13 8.37 -11.72
CA GLY A 226 -24.07 7.37 -12.23
C GLY A 226 -25.45 7.93 -12.58
N ARG A 227 -25.76 9.15 -12.16
CA ARG A 227 -27.05 9.83 -12.35
C ARG A 227 -28.24 9.05 -11.78
N ARG A 228 -28.07 8.61 -10.54
CA ARG A 228 -29.01 7.73 -9.85
C ARG A 228 -29.36 8.29 -8.48
N ARG A 229 -30.50 8.99 -8.40
CA ARG A 229 -31.01 9.55 -7.14
C ARG A 229 -31.29 8.49 -6.08
N ASP A 230 -31.80 7.34 -6.51
CA ASP A 230 -32.10 6.20 -5.63
C ASP A 230 -30.84 5.65 -4.92
N VAL A 231 -29.65 5.82 -5.48
CA VAL A 231 -28.40 5.44 -4.80
C VAL A 231 -28.12 6.35 -3.60
N ILE A 232 -28.56 7.61 -3.62
CA ILE A 232 -28.47 8.52 -2.46
C ILE A 232 -29.36 7.99 -1.34
N ASP A 233 -30.62 7.68 -1.67
CA ASP A 233 -31.61 7.20 -0.70
C ASP A 233 -31.14 5.90 -0.05
N HIS A 234 -30.72 4.91 -0.85
CA HIS A 234 -30.17 3.65 -0.33
C HIS A 234 -28.90 3.86 0.52
N ALA A 235 -28.03 4.81 0.18
CA ALA A 235 -26.85 5.11 0.97
C ALA A 235 -27.21 5.72 2.33
N LEU A 236 -28.23 6.58 2.39
CA LEU A 236 -28.72 7.17 3.64
C LEU A 236 -29.45 6.14 4.51
N GLU A 237 -30.25 5.26 3.92
CA GLU A 237 -30.89 4.14 4.62
C GLU A 237 -29.83 3.17 5.19
N ALA A 238 -28.80 2.85 4.40
CA ALA A 238 -27.70 2.02 4.87
C ALA A 238 -26.91 2.70 5.99
N MET A 239 -26.69 4.02 5.91
CA MET A 239 -26.08 4.77 7.01
C MET A 239 -26.88 4.64 8.31
N ASP A 240 -28.20 4.79 8.25
CA ASP A 240 -29.08 4.64 9.41
C ASP A 240 -29.02 3.21 9.99
N HIS A 241 -28.99 2.18 9.12
CA HIS A 241 -28.79 0.78 9.55
C HIS A 241 -27.49 0.57 10.34
N TYR A 242 -26.41 1.27 9.95
CA TYR A 242 -25.14 1.25 10.70
C TYR A 242 -25.11 2.26 11.87
N ASN A 243 -26.24 2.88 12.23
CA ASN A 243 -26.36 3.93 13.26
C ASN A 243 -25.47 5.16 12.99
N LEU A 244 -25.26 5.49 11.72
CA LEU A 244 -24.46 6.64 11.27
C LEU A 244 -25.39 7.79 10.89
N LYS A 245 -25.14 8.97 11.46
CA LYS A 245 -25.90 10.18 11.09
C LYS A 245 -25.22 10.92 9.94
N PRO A 246 -26.00 11.48 8.98
CA PRO A 246 -25.49 12.43 8.00
C PRO A 246 -24.77 13.60 8.67
N ASN A 247 -23.59 13.93 8.15
CA ASN A 247 -22.81 15.06 8.62
C ASN A 247 -22.66 16.12 7.51
N THR A 248 -21.96 17.20 7.80
CA THR A 248 -21.75 18.29 6.85
C THR A 248 -21.09 17.81 5.56
N VAL A 249 -20.19 16.82 5.63
CA VAL A 249 -19.58 16.22 4.44
C VAL A 249 -20.61 15.39 3.65
N THR A 250 -21.57 14.74 4.31
CA THR A 250 -22.70 14.06 3.65
C THR A 250 -23.53 15.03 2.83
N PHE A 251 -23.97 16.14 3.41
CA PHE A 251 -24.75 17.15 2.67
C PHE A 251 -23.96 17.80 1.53
N ARG A 252 -22.66 18.04 1.71
CA ARG A 252 -21.76 18.45 0.60
C ARG A 252 -21.71 17.40 -0.52
N SER A 253 -21.69 16.13 -0.16
CA SER A 253 -21.63 15.02 -1.13
C SER A 253 -22.94 14.90 -1.90
N ILE A 254 -24.09 15.08 -1.25
CA ILE A 254 -25.42 15.13 -1.89
C ILE A 254 -25.50 16.32 -2.85
N LEU A 255 -25.04 17.50 -2.42
CA LEU A 255 -25.02 18.70 -3.26
C LEU A 255 -24.12 18.53 -4.51
N ALA A 256 -22.93 17.95 -4.33
CA ALA A 256 -22.05 17.61 -5.43
C ALA A 256 -22.69 16.59 -6.40
N ALA A 257 -23.34 15.56 -5.84
CA ALA A 257 -24.06 14.56 -6.62
C ALA A 257 -25.19 15.19 -7.44
N ALA A 258 -26.06 16.01 -6.83
CA ALA A 258 -27.13 16.71 -7.54
C ALA A 258 -26.61 17.59 -8.69
N GLY A 259 -25.46 18.24 -8.49
CA GLY A 259 -24.71 18.93 -9.54
C GLY A 259 -24.34 18.01 -10.71
N ASP A 260 -23.68 16.88 -10.45
CA ASP A 260 -23.26 15.93 -11.50
C ASP A 260 -24.45 15.23 -12.20
N MET A 261 -25.60 15.11 -11.51
CA MET A 261 -26.87 14.65 -12.08
C MET A 261 -27.58 15.70 -12.92
N SER A 262 -27.14 16.97 -12.85
CA SER A 262 -27.83 18.13 -13.43
C SER A 262 -29.27 18.27 -12.94
N ASP A 263 -29.50 18.07 -11.63
CA ASP A 263 -30.80 18.13 -10.96
C ASP A 263 -30.95 19.47 -10.19
N PRO A 264 -31.66 20.47 -10.75
CA PRO A 264 -31.80 21.79 -10.10
C PRO A 264 -32.57 21.74 -8.78
N GLU A 265 -33.56 20.84 -8.67
CA GLU A 265 -34.35 20.70 -7.45
C GLU A 265 -33.52 20.04 -6.35
N GLY A 266 -32.77 18.98 -6.71
CA GLY A 266 -31.82 18.32 -5.82
C GLY A 266 -30.76 19.27 -5.28
N ILE A 267 -30.22 20.18 -6.11
CA ILE A 267 -29.26 21.20 -5.68
C ILE A 267 -29.88 22.13 -4.63
N ARG A 268 -31.11 22.59 -4.85
CA ARG A 268 -31.82 23.52 -3.95
C ARG A 268 -32.14 22.85 -2.61
N SER A 269 -32.62 21.60 -2.64
CA SER A 269 -32.86 20.80 -1.44
C SER A 269 -31.57 20.57 -0.66
N ALA A 270 -30.53 20.04 -1.32
CA ALA A 270 -29.27 19.70 -0.68
C ALA A 270 -28.54 20.92 -0.09
N TRP A 271 -28.63 22.08 -0.74
CA TRP A 271 -28.12 23.33 -0.20
C TRP A 271 -28.89 23.76 1.06
N THR A 272 -30.22 23.67 1.02
CA THR A 272 -31.07 24.00 2.18
C THR A 272 -30.74 23.10 3.36
N ASP A 273 -30.60 21.80 3.14
CA ASP A 273 -30.25 20.83 4.19
C ASP A 273 -28.84 21.06 4.75
N LEU A 274 -27.87 21.42 3.90
CA LEU A 274 -26.51 21.78 4.33
C LEU A 274 -26.53 23.01 5.24
N VAL A 275 -27.27 24.05 4.85
CA VAL A 275 -27.41 25.28 5.65
C VAL A 275 -28.11 24.98 6.97
N ALA A 276 -29.20 24.22 6.96
CA ALA A 276 -29.92 23.82 8.16
C ALA A 276 -29.00 23.06 9.13
N ASN A 277 -28.22 22.09 8.63
CA ASN A 277 -27.25 21.35 9.44
C ASN A 277 -26.14 22.23 10.03
N ARG A 278 -25.71 23.27 9.31
CA ARG A 278 -24.73 24.25 9.82
C ARG A 278 -25.30 25.09 10.94
N ILE A 279 -26.52 25.60 10.76
CA ILE A 279 -27.24 26.38 11.77
C ILE A 279 -27.47 25.55 13.03
N GLU A 280 -27.94 24.30 12.89
CA GLU A 280 -28.15 23.38 14.00
C GLU A 280 -26.88 23.15 14.84
N LYS A 281 -25.71 23.10 14.19
CA LYS A 281 -24.41 22.94 14.84
C LYS A 281 -23.80 24.25 15.35
N GLY A 282 -24.49 25.38 15.18
CA GLY A 282 -23.96 26.70 15.52
C GLY A 282 -22.70 27.08 14.73
N ALA A 283 -22.52 26.51 13.53
CA ALA A 283 -21.34 26.72 12.70
C ALA A 283 -21.65 27.62 11.51
N ALA A 284 -20.74 28.54 11.18
CA ALA A 284 -20.84 29.36 9.97
C ALA A 284 -20.62 28.52 8.70
N LEU A 285 -21.16 29.00 7.58
CA LEU A 285 -20.85 28.47 6.26
C LEU A 285 -19.38 28.75 5.92
N GLU A 286 -18.65 27.70 5.55
CA GLU A 286 -17.25 27.79 5.17
C GLU A 286 -17.11 28.04 3.67
N LEU A 287 -15.92 28.49 3.25
CA LEU A 287 -15.58 28.62 1.84
C LEU A 287 -15.86 27.34 1.04
N VAL A 288 -15.61 26.17 1.62
CA VAL A 288 -15.84 24.87 0.97
C VAL A 288 -17.32 24.62 0.71
N ASP A 289 -18.23 25.10 1.56
CA ASP A 289 -19.69 24.98 1.34
C ASP A 289 -20.10 25.77 0.08
N TRP A 290 -19.66 27.02 -0.01
CA TRP A 290 -19.90 27.89 -1.16
C TRP A 290 -19.25 27.38 -2.44
N GLN A 291 -18.05 26.78 -2.37
CA GLN A 291 -17.40 26.16 -3.52
C GLN A 291 -18.20 24.96 -4.05
N ASN A 292 -18.82 24.15 -3.18
CA ASN A 292 -19.68 23.06 -3.61
C ASN A 292 -20.94 23.58 -4.31
N LEU A 293 -21.59 24.61 -3.76
CA LEU A 293 -22.74 25.25 -4.40
C LEU A 293 -22.36 25.87 -5.76
N LEU A 294 -21.24 26.58 -5.83
CA LEU A 294 -20.71 27.13 -7.07
C LEU A 294 -20.49 26.02 -8.10
N ASN A 295 -19.82 24.92 -7.73
CA ASN A 295 -19.58 23.83 -8.67
C ASN A 295 -20.89 23.19 -9.15
N ALA A 296 -21.86 22.97 -8.26
CA ALA A 296 -23.16 22.42 -8.63
C ALA A 296 -23.96 23.35 -9.55
N THR A 297 -24.03 24.65 -9.25
CA THR A 297 -24.71 25.66 -10.09
C THR A 297 -24.06 25.82 -11.46
N ARG A 298 -22.73 25.66 -11.56
CA ARG A 298 -22.04 25.61 -12.85
C ARG A 298 -22.45 24.41 -13.71
N ARG A 299 -22.78 23.26 -13.11
CA ARG A 299 -23.23 22.06 -13.83
C ARG A 299 -24.62 22.21 -14.44
N ILE A 300 -25.47 23.05 -13.86
CA ILE A 300 -26.80 23.37 -14.41
C ILE A 300 -26.85 24.72 -15.13
N ASN A 301 -25.76 25.49 -15.13
CA ASN A 301 -25.67 26.85 -15.65
C ASN A 301 -26.72 27.82 -15.04
N ASP A 302 -26.85 27.81 -13.71
CA ASP A 302 -27.76 28.69 -12.96
C ASP A 302 -26.95 29.66 -12.07
N PRO A 303 -26.32 30.71 -12.66
CA PRO A 303 -25.58 31.71 -11.88
C PRO A 303 -26.51 32.58 -11.01
N GLU A 304 -27.78 32.71 -11.38
CA GLU A 304 -28.76 33.52 -10.65
C GLU A 304 -29.06 32.91 -9.29
N TYR A 305 -29.20 31.58 -9.21
CA TYR A 305 -29.40 30.92 -7.92
C TYR A 305 -28.24 31.18 -6.96
N LEU A 306 -26.99 31.10 -7.44
CA LEU A 306 -25.82 31.42 -6.60
C LEU A 306 -25.84 32.89 -6.13
N ARG A 307 -26.17 33.83 -7.03
CA ARG A 307 -26.31 35.26 -6.68
C ARG A 307 -27.37 35.47 -5.60
N GLN A 308 -28.52 34.82 -5.75
CA GLN A 308 -29.61 34.89 -4.79
C GLN A 308 -29.16 34.36 -3.41
N GLN A 309 -28.46 33.22 -3.35
CA GLN A 309 -27.96 32.70 -2.07
C GLN A 309 -26.91 33.63 -1.45
N LEU A 310 -25.99 34.20 -2.23
CA LEU A 310 -25.02 35.16 -1.70
C LEU A 310 -25.69 36.40 -1.11
N SER A 311 -26.75 36.91 -1.75
CA SER A 311 -27.53 38.04 -1.22
C SER A 311 -28.28 37.67 0.06
N ASN A 312 -28.91 36.49 0.11
CA ASN A 312 -29.64 36.02 1.30
C ASN A 312 -28.73 35.92 2.54
N PHE A 313 -27.47 35.55 2.34
CA PHE A 313 -26.49 35.37 3.42
C PHE A 313 -25.44 36.49 3.49
N GLU A 314 -25.63 37.63 2.80
CA GLU A 314 -24.64 38.71 2.69
C GLU A 314 -24.15 39.22 4.06
N HIS A 315 -25.04 39.24 5.05
CA HIS A 315 -24.76 39.68 6.42
C HIS A 315 -23.98 38.66 7.28
N ILE A 316 -23.88 37.40 6.83
CA ILE A 316 -23.21 36.30 7.56
C ILE A 316 -21.91 35.89 6.86
N VAL A 317 -21.85 36.03 5.53
CA VAL A 317 -20.71 35.57 4.74
C VAL A 317 -19.55 36.56 4.84
N SER A 318 -18.34 36.03 5.06
CA SER A 318 -17.12 36.84 5.09
C SER A 318 -16.90 37.60 3.76
N PRO A 319 -16.41 38.86 3.79
CA PRO A 319 -16.08 39.61 2.58
C PRO A 319 -15.14 38.88 1.62
N TYR A 320 -14.21 38.07 2.15
CA TYR A 320 -13.30 37.26 1.34
C TYR A 320 -14.04 36.19 0.51
N ILE A 321 -15.07 35.55 1.10
CA ILE A 321 -15.87 34.55 0.40
C ILE A 321 -16.74 35.24 -0.65
N LEU A 322 -17.36 36.38 -0.32
CA LEU A 322 -18.18 37.17 -1.26
C LEU A 322 -17.38 37.59 -2.49
N ASP A 323 -16.19 38.18 -2.30
CA ASP A 323 -15.31 38.59 -3.40
C ASP A 323 -14.93 37.39 -4.28
N ARG A 324 -14.51 36.29 -3.66
CA ARG A 324 -14.12 35.07 -4.39
C ARG A 324 -15.28 34.50 -5.21
N MET A 325 -16.50 34.46 -4.69
CA MET A 325 -17.67 33.96 -5.42
C MET A 325 -18.09 34.92 -6.54
N ASN A 326 -18.07 36.23 -6.29
CA ASN A 326 -18.36 37.25 -7.31
C ASN A 326 -17.36 37.21 -8.48
N ASN A 327 -16.07 37.01 -8.19
CA ASN A 327 -15.05 36.83 -9.23
C ASN A 327 -15.30 35.56 -10.07
N ASN A 328 -15.77 34.47 -9.44
CA ASN A 328 -16.14 33.24 -10.14
C ASN A 328 -17.43 33.36 -10.96
N LEU A 329 -18.36 34.25 -10.58
CA LEU A 329 -19.57 34.56 -11.34
C LEU A 329 -19.31 35.42 -12.58
N LYS A 330 -18.25 36.24 -12.54
CA LYS A 330 -17.82 37.10 -13.67
C LYS A 330 -16.95 36.37 -14.69
N SER A 331 -16.50 35.15 -14.39
CA SER A 331 -15.64 34.39 -15.31
C SER A 331 -16.38 34.08 -16.61
N GLU A 332 -15.73 34.32 -17.75
CA GLU A 332 -16.29 34.07 -19.09
C GLU A 332 -16.77 32.61 -19.30
N ASN A 333 -16.20 31.67 -18.55
CA ASN A 333 -16.53 30.24 -18.58
C ASN A 333 -17.20 29.78 -17.28
N PHE A 334 -18.34 30.38 -16.91
CA PHE A 334 -19.10 29.92 -15.73
C PHE A 334 -19.62 28.49 -15.93
N SER A 335 -20.29 28.22 -17.05
CA SER A 335 -20.93 26.92 -17.31
C SER A 335 -19.91 25.77 -17.40
N ARG A 336 -20.24 24.66 -16.74
CA ARG A 336 -19.57 23.36 -16.85
C ARG A 336 -20.60 22.25 -17.11
N GLN A 337 -21.69 22.60 -17.78
CA GLN A 337 -22.77 21.68 -18.13
C GLN A 337 -22.19 20.45 -18.84
N LEU A 338 -22.62 19.28 -18.38
CA LEU A 338 -22.38 18.03 -19.09
C LEU A 338 -23.43 17.93 -20.21
N HIS A 339 -23.06 17.42 -21.38
CA HIS A 339 -24.00 17.19 -22.49
C HIS A 339 -24.28 15.69 -22.64
N PRO A 340 -25.22 15.14 -21.84
CA PRO A 340 -25.44 13.70 -21.68
C PRO A 340 -26.20 13.00 -22.81
N ASN A 341 -26.51 13.69 -23.90
CA ASN A 341 -27.38 13.18 -24.98
C ASN A 341 -26.67 13.13 -26.34
N LYS A 342 -25.34 13.01 -26.36
CA LYS A 342 -24.65 12.56 -27.57
C LYS A 342 -24.76 11.04 -27.62
N MET A 343 -25.14 10.48 -28.77
CA MET A 343 -25.11 9.03 -28.96
C MET A 343 -23.71 8.52 -28.56
N PRO A 344 -23.61 7.52 -27.67
CA PRO A 344 -22.31 6.97 -27.30
C PRO A 344 -21.61 6.44 -28.55
N SER A 345 -20.34 6.77 -28.69
CA SER A 345 -19.50 6.26 -29.77
C SER A 345 -19.23 4.76 -29.61
N SER A 346 -18.71 4.11 -30.65
CA SER A 346 -18.25 2.72 -30.56
C SER A 346 -17.22 2.54 -29.44
N ASP A 347 -16.31 3.51 -29.29
CA ASP A 347 -15.26 3.51 -28.26
C ASP A 347 -15.84 3.63 -26.84
N ASP A 348 -16.95 4.36 -26.67
CA ASP A 348 -17.67 4.49 -25.40
C ASP A 348 -18.27 3.15 -24.97
N LEU A 349 -18.87 2.41 -25.91
CA LEU A 349 -19.43 1.08 -25.66
C LEU A 349 -18.35 0.05 -25.35
N GLU A 350 -17.21 0.12 -26.03
CA GLU A 350 -16.06 -0.72 -25.72
C GLU A 350 -15.52 -0.44 -24.31
N THR A 351 -15.51 0.84 -23.89
CA THR A 351 -15.11 1.25 -22.54
C THR A 351 -16.05 0.68 -21.48
N VAL A 352 -17.37 0.69 -21.72
CA VAL A 352 -18.36 0.03 -20.85
C VAL A 352 -18.07 -1.47 -20.72
N ALA A 353 -17.86 -2.16 -21.84
CA ALA A 353 -17.57 -3.60 -21.84
C ALA A 353 -16.27 -3.94 -21.08
N LYS A 354 -15.22 -3.14 -21.29
CA LYS A 354 -13.95 -3.25 -20.54
C LYS A 354 -14.16 -3.06 -19.04
N THR A 355 -14.92 -2.03 -18.64
CA THR A 355 -15.23 -1.79 -17.22
C THR A 355 -16.03 -2.91 -16.61
N MET A 356 -17.02 -3.45 -17.31
CA MET A 356 -17.77 -4.61 -16.80
C MET A 356 -16.87 -5.83 -16.59
N LYS A 357 -15.92 -6.09 -17.51
CA LYS A 357 -14.91 -7.15 -17.32
C LYS A 357 -14.03 -6.89 -16.11
N VAL A 358 -13.60 -5.65 -15.89
CA VAL A 358 -12.81 -5.24 -14.72
C VAL A 358 -13.60 -5.45 -13.42
N LEU A 359 -14.87 -5.06 -13.39
CA LEU A 359 -15.74 -5.24 -12.22
C LEU A 359 -15.93 -6.72 -11.87
N GLU A 360 -16.04 -7.59 -12.87
CA GLU A 360 -16.13 -9.04 -12.64
C GLU A 360 -14.83 -9.61 -12.03
N LEU A 361 -13.65 -9.18 -12.52
CA LEU A 361 -12.37 -9.60 -11.92
C LEU A 361 -12.24 -9.11 -10.46
N ILE A 362 -12.62 -7.86 -10.19
CA ILE A 362 -12.62 -7.31 -8.83
C ILE A 362 -13.59 -8.08 -7.92
N LYS A 363 -14.75 -8.47 -8.45
CA LYS A 363 -15.72 -9.30 -7.73
C LYS A 363 -15.10 -10.63 -7.30
N GLN A 364 -14.40 -11.29 -8.22
CA GLN A 364 -13.73 -12.57 -7.95
C GLN A 364 -12.63 -12.40 -6.90
N ASP A 365 -11.86 -11.30 -6.95
CA ASP A 365 -10.84 -11.00 -5.93
C ASP A 365 -11.46 -10.73 -4.55
N ILE A 366 -12.58 -10.00 -4.47
CA ILE A 366 -13.30 -9.76 -3.21
C ILE A 366 -13.92 -11.05 -2.67
N ALA A 367 -14.51 -11.89 -3.53
CA ALA A 367 -15.05 -13.18 -3.14
C ALA A 367 -13.94 -14.09 -2.57
N TYR A 368 -12.80 -14.17 -3.26
CA TYR A 368 -11.63 -14.88 -2.74
C TYR A 368 -11.20 -14.31 -1.39
N MET A 369 -11.08 -12.99 -1.26
CA MET A 369 -10.74 -12.36 0.02
C MET A 369 -11.76 -12.74 1.11
N SER A 370 -13.06 -12.66 0.83
CA SER A 370 -14.11 -12.98 1.80
C SER A 370 -14.06 -14.44 2.29
N GLU A 371 -13.80 -15.38 1.39
CA GLU A 371 -13.70 -16.80 1.71
C GLU A 371 -12.40 -17.15 2.45
N ASN A 372 -11.35 -16.33 2.27
CA ASN A 372 -10.00 -16.68 2.70
C ASN A 372 -9.39 -15.70 3.73
N ALA A 373 -10.11 -14.66 4.16
CA ALA A 373 -9.67 -13.65 5.13
C ALA A 373 -9.71 -14.15 6.59
N HIS A 374 -9.09 -15.30 6.84
CA HIS A 374 -8.86 -15.86 8.17
C HIS A 374 -7.38 -15.81 8.53
N VAL A 375 -7.09 -15.69 9.83
CA VAL A 375 -5.73 -15.64 10.37
C VAL A 375 -5.05 -17.01 10.21
N GLY A 376 -3.76 -17.02 9.89
CA GLY A 376 -2.94 -18.24 9.87
C GLY A 376 -2.86 -18.95 8.52
N ARG A 377 -3.04 -18.20 7.41
CA ARG A 377 -2.80 -18.71 6.06
C ARG A 377 -1.34 -19.13 5.89
N ASN A 378 -1.16 -20.24 5.17
CA ASN A 378 0.16 -20.75 4.84
C ASN A 378 0.66 -20.12 3.54
N PHE A 379 1.31 -18.97 3.65
CA PHE A 379 1.93 -18.28 2.51
C PHE A 379 3.15 -19.01 1.95
N TYR A 380 3.71 -19.99 2.67
CA TYR A 380 4.72 -20.85 2.09
C TYR A 380 4.15 -21.81 1.04
N ALA A 381 2.94 -22.34 1.28
CA ALA A 381 2.23 -23.17 0.31
C ALA A 381 1.58 -22.34 -0.82
N GLU A 382 1.07 -21.15 -0.48
CA GLU A 382 0.36 -20.24 -1.40
C GLU A 382 1.02 -18.85 -1.36
N PRO A 383 2.18 -18.66 -2.02
CA PRO A 383 2.92 -17.41 -1.95
C PRO A 383 2.21 -16.28 -2.69
N LEU A 384 2.22 -15.10 -2.08
CA LEU A 384 1.71 -13.87 -2.69
C LEU A 384 2.78 -13.19 -3.55
N PRO A 385 2.40 -12.52 -4.64
CA PRO A 385 3.35 -11.77 -5.46
C PRO A 385 3.95 -10.60 -4.66
N LEU A 386 5.28 -10.52 -4.66
CA LEU A 386 6.05 -9.44 -4.02
C LEU A 386 6.26 -8.22 -4.93
N HIS A 387 5.82 -8.29 -6.18
CA HIS A 387 6.06 -7.25 -7.19
C HIS A 387 4.76 -6.58 -7.61
N LEU A 388 4.79 -5.26 -7.69
CA LEU A 388 3.73 -4.46 -8.30
C LEU A 388 3.92 -4.28 -9.81
N LEU A 389 5.18 -4.26 -10.26
CA LEU A 389 5.58 -4.12 -11.65
C LEU A 389 6.44 -5.32 -12.06
N ASN A 390 6.22 -5.81 -13.28
CA ASN A 390 7.11 -6.80 -13.87
C ASN A 390 8.36 -6.10 -14.44
N ARG A 391 9.48 -6.18 -13.74
CA ARG A 391 10.77 -5.62 -14.17
C ARG A 391 11.89 -6.64 -14.01
N SER A 392 12.95 -6.49 -14.81
CA SER A 392 14.17 -7.25 -14.62
C SER A 392 14.77 -6.96 -13.25
N SER A 393 15.03 -8.01 -12.48
CA SER A 393 15.66 -7.92 -11.17
C SER A 393 17.15 -8.31 -11.22
N VAL A 394 17.83 -8.20 -10.08
CA VAL A 394 19.22 -8.66 -9.94
C VAL A 394 19.41 -10.14 -10.33
N TYR A 395 18.33 -10.93 -10.27
CA TYR A 395 18.28 -12.37 -10.53
C TYR A 395 17.83 -12.76 -11.94
N THR A 396 17.59 -11.80 -12.84
CA THR A 396 17.19 -12.12 -14.21
C THR A 396 18.25 -13.00 -14.89
N ASN A 397 17.83 -14.17 -15.40
CA ASN A 397 18.68 -15.21 -15.99
C ASN A 397 19.71 -15.86 -15.03
N VAL A 398 19.52 -15.77 -13.71
CA VAL A 398 20.35 -16.44 -12.72
C VAL A 398 19.66 -17.74 -12.24
N PRO A 399 20.33 -18.90 -12.33
CA PRO A 399 19.80 -20.15 -11.76
C PRO A 399 19.57 -20.06 -10.24
N GLU A 400 18.47 -20.63 -9.75
CA GLU A 400 18.14 -20.64 -8.31
C GLU A 400 19.25 -21.27 -7.46
N GLU A 401 19.95 -22.28 -8.00
CA GLU A 401 21.11 -22.92 -7.36
C GLU A 401 22.20 -21.90 -7.05
N TYR A 402 22.50 -20.98 -7.97
CA TYR A 402 23.54 -19.96 -7.76
C TYR A 402 23.12 -18.96 -6.68
N ILE A 403 21.82 -18.61 -6.64
CA ILE A 403 21.26 -17.70 -5.63
C ILE A 403 21.40 -18.33 -4.24
N ARG A 404 21.08 -19.62 -4.10
CA ARG A 404 21.23 -20.35 -2.83
C ARG A 404 22.69 -20.52 -2.43
N THR A 405 23.59 -20.86 -3.36
CA THR A 405 25.03 -20.97 -3.08
C THR A 405 25.59 -19.67 -2.51
N VAL A 406 25.32 -18.52 -3.15
CA VAL A 406 25.80 -17.23 -2.64
C VAL A 406 25.16 -16.87 -1.30
N TYR A 407 23.87 -17.19 -1.09
CA TYR A 407 23.24 -17.01 0.21
C TYR A 407 23.92 -17.83 1.31
N ASP A 408 24.18 -19.12 1.06
CA ASP A 408 24.86 -19.99 2.02
C ASP A 408 26.27 -19.47 2.33
N GLU A 409 27.06 -19.10 1.32
CA GLU A 409 28.39 -18.50 1.50
C GLU A 409 28.37 -17.23 2.36
N MET A 410 27.32 -16.41 2.23
CA MET A 410 27.20 -15.15 2.98
C MET A 410 26.61 -15.29 4.38
N THR A 411 25.89 -16.38 4.65
CA THR A 411 25.07 -16.53 5.86
C THR A 411 25.39 -17.75 6.71
N THR A 412 26.38 -18.55 6.32
CA THR A 412 26.94 -19.65 7.10
C THR A 412 28.42 -19.40 7.38
N ASP A 413 28.90 -19.87 8.54
CA ASP A 413 30.33 -19.84 8.83
C ASP A 413 31.00 -20.94 7.98
N SER A 414 31.90 -20.53 7.08
CA SER A 414 32.93 -21.44 6.61
C SER A 414 33.70 -21.90 7.85
N SER A 415 33.98 -23.19 7.96
CA SER A 415 34.46 -23.90 9.17
C SER A 415 35.74 -23.35 9.85
N ALA A 416 36.30 -22.24 9.37
CA ALA A 416 37.46 -21.55 9.92
C ALA A 416 37.14 -20.58 11.09
N THR A 417 35.89 -20.20 11.33
CA THR A 417 35.53 -19.22 12.39
C THR A 417 35.13 -19.84 13.73
N LEU A 418 34.89 -21.16 13.78
CA LEU A 418 34.50 -21.86 15.01
C LEU A 418 35.61 -21.91 16.07
N ASP A 419 36.87 -21.65 15.71
CA ASP A 419 37.99 -21.61 16.65
C ASP A 419 38.14 -20.28 17.42
N ILE A 420 37.30 -19.27 17.16
CA ILE A 420 37.44 -17.92 17.74
C ILE A 420 36.31 -17.55 18.72
N LEU A 421 35.21 -18.31 18.78
CA LEU A 421 34.15 -18.04 19.75
C LEU A 421 34.42 -18.77 21.07
N PRO A 422 34.58 -18.05 22.22
CA PRO A 422 34.53 -18.71 23.51
C PRO A 422 33.14 -19.31 23.72
N PRO A 423 33.02 -20.50 24.34
CA PRO A 423 31.72 -21.09 24.63
C PRO A 423 30.92 -20.12 25.52
N SER A 424 29.67 -19.85 25.15
CA SER A 424 28.73 -19.12 25.99
C SER A 424 28.68 -19.76 27.38
N PRO A 425 28.80 -19.00 28.48
CA PRO A 425 28.63 -19.55 29.81
C PRO A 425 27.17 -19.97 29.97
N SER A 426 26.94 -21.27 29.97
CA SER A 426 25.71 -21.89 30.46
C SER A 426 25.54 -21.49 31.93
N GLU A 427 24.60 -20.59 32.22
CA GLU A 427 24.16 -20.36 33.59
C GLU A 427 23.46 -21.63 34.12
N PRO A 428 23.82 -22.11 35.32
CA PRO A 428 23.15 -23.25 35.93
C PRO A 428 21.73 -22.85 36.35
N ARG A 429 20.74 -23.58 35.85
CA ARG A 429 19.39 -23.57 36.43
C ARG A 429 19.46 -24.12 37.85
N PRO A 430 18.87 -23.46 38.86
CA PRO A 430 18.66 -24.09 40.15
C PRO A 430 17.47 -25.06 40.06
N ASP A 431 17.71 -26.24 40.64
CA ASP A 431 16.74 -27.13 41.29
C ASP A 431 15.79 -27.97 40.43
N VAL A 432 16.27 -29.16 40.02
CA VAL A 432 15.56 -30.45 40.21
C VAL A 432 16.61 -31.56 40.42
N GLU A 433 16.89 -31.92 41.67
CA GLU A 433 17.37 -33.25 42.08
C GLU A 433 16.20 -34.25 41.87
N ALA A 434 16.30 -35.51 41.45
CA ALA A 434 17.39 -36.45 41.22
C ALA A 434 16.87 -37.62 40.34
N GLU A 435 17.82 -38.33 39.70
CA GLU A 435 17.92 -39.80 39.52
C GLU A 435 18.49 -40.20 38.15
N ALA A 436 19.83 -40.29 38.16
CA ALA A 436 20.72 -41.33 37.66
C ALA A 436 20.37 -42.19 36.42
N ASP A 437 21.35 -42.18 35.52
CA ASP A 437 21.89 -43.30 34.76
C ASP A 437 21.07 -43.89 33.61
N THR A 438 21.36 -43.41 32.40
CA THR A 438 21.88 -44.31 31.36
C THR A 438 22.61 -43.51 30.27
N GLU A 439 23.90 -43.80 30.15
CA GLU A 439 24.72 -43.45 28.99
C GLU A 439 24.08 -44.04 27.74
N THR A 440 23.56 -43.20 26.85
CA THR A 440 23.25 -43.58 25.48
C THR A 440 23.47 -42.38 24.57
N GLU A 441 24.57 -42.47 23.80
CA GLU A 441 24.79 -41.89 22.48
C GLU A 441 24.21 -40.49 22.21
N ALA A 442 25.10 -39.51 22.20
CA ALA A 442 24.92 -38.21 21.58
C ALA A 442 24.57 -38.37 20.08
N LYS A 443 23.30 -38.60 19.78
CA LYS A 443 22.70 -38.19 18.51
C LYS A 443 22.29 -36.75 18.68
N GLU A 444 22.85 -35.88 17.83
CA GLU A 444 22.33 -34.55 17.54
C GLU A 444 20.81 -34.67 17.37
N GLN A 445 20.05 -34.30 18.40
CA GLN A 445 18.63 -34.09 18.27
C GLN A 445 18.46 -32.82 17.45
N GLN A 446 18.45 -32.96 16.11
CA GLN A 446 18.04 -31.89 15.21
C GLN A 446 16.63 -31.47 15.62
N GLN A 447 16.55 -30.36 16.36
CA GLN A 447 15.28 -29.74 16.71
C GLN A 447 14.55 -29.40 15.41
N ALA A 448 13.25 -29.71 15.34
CA ALA A 448 12.45 -29.40 14.16
C ALA A 448 12.57 -27.89 13.84
N PRO A 449 12.66 -27.52 12.55
CA PRO A 449 12.81 -26.12 12.17
C PRO A 449 11.63 -25.31 12.70
N ALA A 450 11.93 -24.16 13.30
CA ALA A 450 10.89 -23.28 13.78
C ALA A 450 10.08 -22.72 12.60
N MET A 451 8.79 -22.50 12.82
CA MET A 451 7.85 -22.03 11.81
C MET A 451 7.40 -20.61 12.12
N SER A 452 7.21 -19.82 11.07
CA SER A 452 6.56 -18.52 11.13
C SER A 452 5.03 -18.65 11.26
N PRO A 453 4.33 -17.59 11.70
CA PRO A 453 2.87 -17.58 11.77
C PRO A 453 2.16 -17.83 10.42
N THR A 454 2.89 -17.64 9.32
CA THR A 454 2.42 -17.76 7.93
C THR A 454 2.91 -19.03 7.25
N GLY A 455 3.43 -19.99 8.02
CA GLY A 455 3.77 -21.34 7.54
C GLY A 455 5.13 -21.49 6.87
N TYR A 456 5.98 -20.45 6.83
CA TYR A 456 7.38 -20.60 6.41
C TYR A 456 8.24 -21.23 7.51
N PRO A 457 9.08 -22.23 7.19
CA PRO A 457 10.28 -22.53 7.97
C PRO A 457 11.19 -21.29 8.08
N LEU A 458 11.81 -21.06 9.24
CA LEU A 458 12.58 -19.83 9.48
C LEU A 458 13.81 -19.67 8.56
N ASP A 459 14.47 -20.76 8.19
CA ASP A 459 15.60 -20.77 7.27
C ASP A 459 15.18 -20.32 5.87
N GLU A 460 14.05 -20.84 5.38
CA GLU A 460 13.48 -20.43 4.09
C GLU A 460 12.95 -19.00 4.15
N LEU A 461 12.32 -18.58 5.25
CA LEU A 461 11.88 -17.19 5.43
C LEU A 461 13.06 -16.22 5.39
N ARG A 462 14.18 -16.55 6.04
CA ARG A 462 15.41 -15.74 6.00
C ARG A 462 15.99 -15.67 4.60
N TYR A 463 15.98 -16.78 3.86
CA TYR A 463 16.41 -16.83 2.47
C TYR A 463 15.55 -15.91 1.58
N GLN A 464 14.22 -16.03 1.67
CA GLN A 464 13.29 -15.20 0.91
C GLN A 464 13.42 -13.72 1.26
N ASN A 465 13.58 -13.39 2.55
CA ASN A 465 13.83 -12.02 3.00
C ASN A 465 15.14 -11.46 2.43
N TRP A 466 16.23 -12.23 2.49
CA TRP A 466 17.53 -11.84 1.92
C TRP A 466 17.43 -11.62 0.41
N ARG A 467 16.73 -12.52 -0.29
CA ARG A 467 16.49 -12.43 -1.74
C ARG A 467 15.75 -11.14 -2.08
N ALA A 468 14.62 -10.88 -1.42
CA ALA A 468 13.81 -9.69 -1.64
C ALA A 468 14.59 -8.40 -1.32
N VAL A 469 15.42 -8.38 -0.28
CA VAL A 469 16.25 -7.21 0.04
C VAL A 469 17.30 -6.94 -1.02
N ASN A 470 17.93 -7.96 -1.62
CA ASN A 470 18.88 -7.73 -2.71
C ASN A 470 18.21 -7.14 -3.96
N GLU A 471 16.97 -7.52 -4.25
CA GLU A 471 16.21 -6.83 -5.30
C GLU A 471 15.91 -5.39 -4.90
N LEU A 472 15.49 -5.13 -3.66
CA LEU A 472 15.29 -3.76 -3.17
C LEU A 472 16.56 -2.91 -3.26
N LEU A 473 17.73 -3.48 -2.97
CA LEU A 473 19.02 -2.81 -3.14
C LEU A 473 19.31 -2.48 -4.60
N PHE A 474 18.99 -3.40 -5.51
CA PHE A 474 19.14 -3.21 -6.95
C PHE A 474 18.19 -2.13 -7.47
N ASP A 475 16.91 -2.18 -7.10
CA ASP A 475 15.87 -1.23 -7.46
C ASP A 475 16.23 0.18 -6.92
N ALA A 476 16.64 0.26 -5.64
CA ALA A 476 17.04 1.51 -5.01
C ALA A 476 18.26 2.15 -5.67
N LYS A 477 19.24 1.36 -6.12
CA LYS A 477 20.40 1.88 -6.87
C LYS A 477 19.95 2.55 -8.18
N GLN A 478 18.94 2.01 -8.86
CA GLN A 478 18.40 2.62 -10.08
C GLN A 478 17.65 3.91 -9.77
N TYR A 479 16.71 3.88 -8.83
CA TYR A 479 15.92 5.05 -8.46
C TYR A 479 16.75 6.20 -7.89
N ASP A 480 17.71 5.89 -7.02
CA ASP A 480 18.59 6.92 -6.47
C ASP A 480 19.50 7.50 -7.57
N LYS A 481 19.94 6.71 -8.56
CA LYS A 481 20.66 7.21 -9.74
C LYS A 481 19.81 8.15 -10.59
N GLU A 482 18.59 7.74 -10.94
CA GLU A 482 17.65 8.58 -11.70
C GLU A 482 17.37 9.92 -11.00
N TYR A 483 17.23 9.89 -9.68
CA TYR A 483 17.06 11.09 -8.88
C TYR A 483 18.31 11.99 -8.91
N MET A 484 19.50 11.42 -8.73
CA MET A 484 20.75 12.20 -8.78
C MET A 484 20.98 12.80 -10.17
N ASP A 485 20.71 12.06 -11.25
CA ASP A 485 20.77 12.58 -12.62
C ASP A 485 19.80 13.77 -12.81
N ALA A 486 18.58 13.69 -12.25
CA ALA A 486 17.60 14.77 -12.28
C ALA A 486 18.01 15.99 -11.44
N VAL A 487 18.69 15.77 -10.31
CA VAL A 487 19.27 16.84 -9.48
C VAL A 487 20.40 17.53 -10.21
N ASP A 488 21.30 16.79 -10.85
CA ASP A 488 22.41 17.34 -11.63
C ASP A 488 21.89 18.18 -12.80
N GLU A 489 20.85 17.72 -13.50
CA GLU A 489 20.17 18.51 -14.54
C GLU A 489 19.52 19.79 -13.98
N ALA A 490 18.92 19.73 -12.79
CA ALA A 490 18.35 20.92 -12.14
C ALA A 490 19.44 21.94 -11.77
N ILE A 491 20.57 21.46 -11.23
CA ILE A 491 21.75 22.29 -10.91
C ILE A 491 22.30 22.96 -12.17
N LYS A 492 22.47 22.20 -13.26
CA LYS A 492 22.91 22.75 -14.57
C LYS A 492 21.96 23.85 -15.07
N ARG A 493 20.66 23.70 -14.83
CA ARG A 493 19.62 24.67 -15.22
C ARG A 493 19.41 25.78 -14.19
N SER A 494 20.14 25.79 -13.08
CA SER A 494 19.97 26.74 -11.96
C SER A 494 18.52 26.81 -11.43
N VAL A 495 17.82 25.68 -11.45
CA VAL A 495 16.48 25.54 -10.88
C VAL A 495 16.53 24.71 -9.60
N PRO A 496 15.57 24.87 -8.67
CA PRO A 496 15.49 24.02 -7.50
C PRO A 496 15.44 22.53 -7.89
N PRO A 497 16.16 21.65 -7.16
CA PRO A 497 16.12 20.22 -7.44
C PRO A 497 14.69 19.68 -7.29
N PRO A 498 14.30 18.70 -8.11
CA PRO A 498 12.99 18.08 -8.00
C PRO A 498 12.86 17.37 -6.64
N SER A 499 11.63 17.20 -6.15
CA SER A 499 11.37 16.28 -5.05
C SER A 499 11.66 14.84 -5.49
N ARG A 500 12.13 13.99 -4.57
CA ARG A 500 12.26 12.55 -4.83
C ARG A 500 10.93 11.99 -5.32
N ASN A 501 10.94 11.35 -6.49
CA ASN A 501 9.74 10.72 -7.02
C ASN A 501 9.43 9.47 -6.19
N THR A 502 8.36 9.53 -5.40
CA THR A 502 7.85 8.36 -4.68
C THR A 502 6.73 7.68 -5.48
N GLU A 503 6.30 8.22 -6.61
CA GLU A 503 5.23 7.64 -7.41
C GLU A 503 5.76 6.51 -8.31
N LEU A 504 4.83 5.75 -8.90
CA LEU A 504 5.17 4.76 -9.93
C LEU A 504 5.57 5.47 -11.22
N SER A 505 6.57 4.94 -11.92
CA SER A 505 6.92 5.45 -13.26
C SER A 505 5.82 5.24 -14.30
N HIS A 506 5.03 4.17 -14.14
CA HIS A 506 3.82 3.88 -14.91
C HIS A 506 2.90 2.96 -14.09
N ALA A 507 1.59 3.01 -14.37
CA ALA A 507 0.67 2.02 -13.84
C ALA A 507 0.88 0.68 -14.57
N PRO A 508 0.93 -0.46 -13.86
CA PRO A 508 0.96 -1.77 -14.49
C PRO A 508 -0.30 -1.97 -15.31
N LYS A 509 -0.16 -2.67 -16.42
CA LYS A 509 -1.32 -3.14 -17.19
C LYS A 509 -2.00 -4.29 -16.48
N LEU A 510 -3.25 -4.56 -16.87
CA LEU A 510 -4.05 -5.63 -16.28
C LEU A 510 -3.41 -7.03 -16.46
N ASP A 511 -2.72 -7.26 -17.57
CA ASP A 511 -1.99 -8.51 -17.87
C ASP A 511 -0.65 -8.62 -17.14
N GLU A 512 -0.13 -7.51 -16.63
CA GLU A 512 1.15 -7.46 -15.90
C GLU A 512 0.97 -7.71 -14.39
N PHE A 513 -0.27 -7.66 -13.87
CA PHE A 513 -0.56 -7.81 -12.45
C PHE A 513 -1.50 -8.98 -12.13
N VAL A 514 -1.01 -9.88 -11.29
CA VAL A 514 -1.74 -11.07 -10.80
C VAL A 514 -2.59 -10.70 -9.59
N GLY A 515 -3.91 -10.90 -9.68
CA GLY A 515 -4.83 -10.72 -8.55
C GLY A 515 -5.09 -12.01 -7.77
N LEU A 516 -5.94 -11.92 -6.75
CA LEU A 516 -6.21 -13.05 -5.83
C LEU A 516 -6.91 -14.20 -6.53
N SER A 517 -7.88 -13.89 -7.39
CA SER A 517 -8.62 -14.86 -8.20
C SER A 517 -7.72 -15.65 -9.16
N ASP A 518 -6.63 -15.05 -9.65
CA ASP A 518 -5.68 -15.73 -10.54
C ASP A 518 -4.88 -16.82 -9.79
N LEU A 519 -4.60 -16.59 -8.49
CA LEU A 519 -3.88 -17.56 -7.65
C LEU A 519 -4.68 -18.85 -7.45
N ALA A 520 -6.01 -18.75 -7.36
CA ALA A 520 -6.90 -19.91 -7.24
C ALA A 520 -6.91 -20.78 -8.52
N THR A 521 -6.64 -20.19 -9.68
CA THR A 521 -6.58 -20.90 -10.96
C THR A 521 -5.19 -21.46 -11.25
N SER A 522 -4.14 -20.77 -10.81
CA SER A 522 -2.74 -21.12 -11.08
C SER A 522 -2.28 -22.40 -10.35
N SER A 523 -2.93 -22.78 -9.26
CA SER A 523 -2.71 -24.05 -8.55
C SER A 523 -3.09 -25.30 -9.37
N THR A 524 -3.63 -25.13 -10.59
CA THR A 524 -3.86 -26.23 -11.55
C THR A 524 -2.93 -26.24 -12.75
N ASN A 525 -2.10 -25.21 -12.97
CA ASN A 525 -1.19 -25.14 -14.10
C ASN A 525 0.15 -24.54 -13.69
N THR A 526 1.02 -25.35 -13.10
CA THR A 526 2.45 -25.06 -12.97
C THR A 526 3.08 -25.11 -14.36
N THR A 527 2.88 -24.05 -15.13
CA THR A 527 3.53 -23.90 -16.43
C THR A 527 4.97 -23.47 -16.13
N GLN A 528 5.88 -24.44 -16.18
CA GLN A 528 7.29 -24.19 -16.42
C GLN A 528 7.37 -23.25 -17.64
N SER A 529 7.81 -22.01 -17.42
CA SER A 529 8.10 -21.11 -18.52
C SER A 529 9.31 -21.68 -19.26
N ASP A 530 9.08 -22.20 -20.47
CA ASP A 530 10.10 -22.52 -21.44
C ASP A 530 11.05 -21.34 -21.60
N VAL A 531 12.29 -21.53 -21.17
CA VAL A 531 13.37 -20.58 -21.35
C VAL A 531 13.79 -20.66 -22.80
N SER A 532 13.57 -19.57 -23.55
CA SER A 532 14.15 -19.36 -24.87
C SER A 532 15.69 -19.49 -24.77
N GLU A 533 16.23 -20.53 -25.41
CA GLU A 533 17.66 -20.75 -25.61
C GLU A 533 18.25 -19.67 -26.53
N ASP A 534 18.66 -18.51 -26.00
CA ASP A 534 19.72 -17.64 -26.58
C ASP A 534 19.96 -16.33 -25.80
N LYS A 535 20.02 -16.39 -24.46
CA LYS A 535 20.53 -15.26 -23.65
C LYS A 535 21.71 -15.73 -22.81
N HIS A 536 22.78 -14.94 -22.85
CA HIS A 536 24.02 -15.12 -22.10
C HIS A 536 23.74 -15.60 -20.66
N LYS A 537 24.12 -16.85 -20.34
CA LYS A 537 23.97 -17.42 -19.00
C LYS A 537 25.01 -16.78 -18.09
N ILE A 538 24.53 -16.07 -17.06
CA ILE A 538 25.38 -15.44 -16.03
C ILE A 538 26.11 -16.54 -15.27
N THR A 539 27.42 -16.39 -15.08
CA THR A 539 28.22 -17.34 -14.28
C THR A 539 28.03 -17.13 -12.77
N LEU A 540 28.34 -18.14 -11.96
CA LEU A 540 28.25 -18.04 -10.50
C LEU A 540 29.14 -16.91 -9.95
N ASP A 541 30.36 -16.77 -10.48
CA ASP A 541 31.32 -15.77 -10.02
C ASP A 541 30.89 -14.34 -10.35
N GLU A 542 30.36 -14.10 -11.56
CA GLU A 542 29.80 -12.79 -11.94
C GLU A 542 28.61 -12.42 -11.05
N PHE A 543 27.74 -13.39 -10.75
CA PHE A 543 26.60 -13.16 -9.87
C PHE A 543 27.05 -12.90 -8.42
N ARG A 544 28.04 -13.64 -7.91
CA ARG A 544 28.64 -13.41 -6.58
C ARG A 544 29.20 -11.99 -6.46
N GLU A 545 30.01 -11.56 -7.44
CA GLU A 545 30.60 -10.23 -7.48
C GLU A 545 29.52 -9.13 -7.48
N LYS A 546 28.47 -9.31 -8.30
CA LYS A 546 27.33 -8.38 -8.37
C LYS A 546 26.61 -8.24 -7.02
N ILE A 547 26.38 -9.34 -6.30
CA ILE A 547 25.74 -9.30 -4.97
C ILE A 547 26.66 -8.64 -3.94
N PHE A 548 27.97 -8.92 -3.99
CA PHE A 548 28.94 -8.31 -3.08
C PHE A 548 29.02 -6.80 -3.29
N GLU A 549 29.07 -6.34 -4.54
CA GLU A 549 29.04 -4.91 -4.90
C GLU A 549 27.77 -4.24 -4.37
N LEU A 550 26.60 -4.83 -4.63
CA LEU A 550 25.30 -4.30 -4.17
C LEU A 550 25.28 -4.12 -2.65
N ARG A 551 25.78 -5.10 -1.91
CA ARG A 551 25.82 -5.08 -0.44
C ARG A 551 27.04 -4.33 0.13
N GLY A 552 27.94 -3.81 -0.73
CA GLY A 552 29.10 -3.02 -0.31
C GLY A 552 30.25 -3.83 0.29
N ARG A 553 30.34 -5.13 0.01
CA ARG A 553 31.57 -5.90 0.24
C ARG A 553 32.52 -5.63 -0.92
N LYS A 554 33.79 -5.35 -0.64
CA LYS A 554 34.82 -5.43 -1.69
C LYS A 554 34.91 -6.90 -2.11
N ALA A 555 34.85 -7.14 -3.42
CA ALA A 555 35.01 -8.47 -4.02
C ALA A 555 36.39 -9.06 -3.72
#